data_AF-A0A7Y1U930-F1
#
_entry.id   AF-A0A7Y1U930-F1
#
_cell.length_a   1.000
_cell.length_b   1.000
_cell.length_c   1.000
_cell.angle_alpha   90.00
_cell.angle_beta   90.00
_cell.angle_gamma   90.00
#
_symmetry.space_group_name_H-M   'P 1'
#
loop_
_entity.id
_entity.type
_entity.pdbx_description
1 polymer ?
#
loop_
_entity_poly.entity_id
_entity_poly.type
_entity_poly.pdbx_seq_one_letter_code
_entity_poly.pdbx_strand_id
1 'polypeptide(L)'
;MESLIQLHNYRPHPTDRKYMVFVYHDYEMACSFEDALVEQEIQFEKDVTESGPNKRWLYAIRKRDMEQAKKCNNLAIGLHRKPFISDPVLRYFVIGIFLLLMTLVIIGYINS
;
A
#
# COMPACT_ATOMS: atom_id res chain seq x y z
N MET A 1 -17.92 -0.63 18.10
CA MET A 1 -18.49 0.33 17.15
C MET A 1 -17.68 0.22 15.86
N GLU A 2 -18.29 -0.42 14.86
CA GLU A 2 -17.88 -0.64 13.46
C GLU A 2 -16.40 -0.87 13.14
N SER A 3 -15.96 -2.12 13.18
CA SER A 3 -14.85 -2.61 12.36
C SER A 3 -15.34 -2.81 10.92
N LEU A 4 -15.59 -1.71 10.21
CA LEU A 4 -15.54 -1.76 8.76
C LEU A 4 -14.12 -2.15 8.39
N ILE A 5 -13.95 -3.18 7.57
CA ILE A 5 -12.65 -3.54 7.01
C ILE A 5 -12.17 -2.32 6.22
N GLN A 6 -11.36 -1.47 6.85
CA GLN A 6 -10.73 -0.34 6.18
C GLN A 6 -9.65 -0.93 5.29
N LEU A 7 -9.98 -1.10 4.00
CA LEU A 7 -9.04 -1.58 2.99
C LEU A 7 -7.83 -0.64 2.83
N HIS A 8 -7.99 0.63 3.24
CA HIS A 8 -6.97 1.66 3.17
C HIS A 8 -6.38 1.97 4.55
N ASN A 9 -5.12 2.41 4.54
CA ASN A 9 -4.34 2.74 5.73
C ASN A 9 -4.53 4.19 6.24
N TYR A 10 -5.54 4.92 5.77
CA TYR A 10 -5.85 6.27 6.24
C TYR A 10 -7.22 6.38 6.90
N ARG A 11 -7.41 7.36 7.79
CA ARG A 11 -8.70 7.61 8.49
C ARG A 11 -8.91 9.10 8.72
N PRO A 12 -10.15 9.60 8.87
CA PRO A 12 -10.38 10.97 9.28
C PRO A 12 -9.72 11.23 10.64
N HIS A 13 -9.12 12.42 10.80
CA HIS A 13 -8.53 12.81 12.07
C HIS A 13 -9.63 12.93 13.16
N PRO A 14 -9.39 12.43 14.40
CA PRO A 14 -10.42 12.38 15.45
C PRO A 14 -10.90 13.76 15.89
N THR A 15 -9.97 14.72 16.00
CA THR A 15 -10.25 16.10 16.44
C THR A 15 -10.55 17.06 15.28
N ASP A 16 -9.68 17.18 14.28
CA ASP A 16 -9.87 18.10 13.15
C ASP A 16 -10.31 17.41 11.86
N ARG A 17 -11.58 17.61 11.47
CA ARG A 17 -12.14 17.03 10.24
C ARG A 17 -11.49 17.53 8.94
N LYS A 18 -10.63 18.55 8.96
CA LYS A 18 -9.89 19.02 7.77
C LYS A 18 -8.72 18.12 7.40
N TYR A 19 -8.33 17.21 8.31
CA TYR A 19 -7.18 16.34 8.12
C TYR A 19 -7.58 14.86 7.95
N MET A 20 -6.74 14.14 7.23
CA MET A 20 -6.75 12.70 7.07
C MET A 20 -5.43 12.16 7.60
N VAL A 21 -5.49 11.14 8.44
CA VAL A 21 -4.34 10.54 9.10
C VAL A 21 -4.02 9.22 8.41
N PHE A 22 -2.85 9.15 7.79
CA PHE A 22 -2.25 7.92 7.28
C PHE A 22 -1.54 7.21 8.42
N VAL A 23 -1.68 5.89 8.49
CA VAL A 23 -1.23 5.05 9.59
C VAL A 23 -0.38 3.92 9.05
N TYR A 24 0.85 3.81 9.55
CA TYR A 24 1.79 2.76 9.16
C TYR A 24 2.22 1.93 10.37
N HIS A 25 2.46 0.63 10.12
CA HIS A 25 3.01 -0.33 11.07
C HIS A 25 4.45 -0.73 10.75
N ASP A 26 4.95 -0.32 9.60
CA ASP A 26 6.30 -0.57 9.14
C ASP A 26 7.03 0.76 9.00
N TYR A 27 8.24 0.82 9.55
CA TYR A 27 9.03 2.05 9.58
C TYR A 27 9.54 2.43 8.19
N GLU A 28 10.00 1.45 7.41
CA GLU A 28 10.60 1.70 6.10
C GLU A 28 9.55 2.21 5.12
N MET A 29 8.36 1.61 5.13
CA MET A 29 7.21 2.07 4.35
C MET A 29 6.76 3.48 4.78
N ALA A 30 6.78 3.78 6.08
CA ALA A 30 6.48 5.12 6.59
C ALA A 30 7.49 6.16 6.09
N CYS A 31 8.79 5.83 6.12
CA CYS A 31 9.85 6.68 5.56
C CYS A 31 9.67 6.90 4.05
N SER A 32 9.41 5.85 3.27
CA SER A 32 9.16 6.01 1.82
C SER A 32 7.96 6.90 1.51
N PHE A 33 6.93 6.87 2.38
CA PHE A 33 5.81 7.79 2.25
C PHE A 33 6.20 9.24 2.59
N GLU A 34 6.94 9.45 3.67
CA GLU A 34 7.45 10.76 4.07
C GLU A 34 8.32 11.39 2.98
N ASP A 35 9.24 10.62 2.39
CA ASP A 35 10.09 11.08 1.29
C ASP A 35 9.26 11.51 0.08
N ALA A 36 8.23 10.72 -0.29
CA ALA A 36 7.32 11.04 -1.38
C ALA A 36 6.48 12.31 -1.11
N LEU A 37 6.10 12.57 0.15
CA LEU A 37 5.40 13.81 0.51
C LEU A 37 6.33 15.03 0.41
N VAL A 38 7.59 14.88 0.84
CA VAL A 38 8.60 15.94 0.75
C VAL A 38 8.91 16.26 -0.71
N GLU A 39 9.08 15.25 -1.56
CA GLU A 39 9.33 15.43 -3.00
C GLU A 39 8.18 16.16 -3.72
N GLN A 40 6.94 15.94 -3.28
CA GLN A 40 5.74 16.59 -3.83
C GLN A 40 5.37 17.90 -3.12
N GLU A 41 6.23 18.40 -2.20
CA GLU A 41 6.01 19.63 -1.41
C GLU A 41 4.68 19.64 -0.61
N ILE A 42 4.21 18.46 -0.20
CA ILE A 42 2.96 18.31 0.54
C ILE A 42 3.22 18.55 2.03
N GLN A 43 2.49 19.50 2.63
CA GLN A 43 2.57 19.75 4.06
C GLN A 43 1.88 18.63 4.86
N PHE A 44 2.59 18.10 5.86
CA PHE A 44 2.09 17.07 6.76
C PHE A 44 2.50 17.32 8.21
N GLU A 45 1.74 16.75 9.14
CA GLU A 45 2.11 16.65 10.55
C GLU A 45 2.45 15.20 10.87
N LYS A 46 3.56 14.97 11.56
CA LYS A 46 4.07 13.63 11.92
C LYS A 46 3.89 13.38 13.40
N ASP A 47 3.38 12.21 13.74
CA ASP A 47 3.24 11.76 15.12
C ASP A 47 3.51 10.25 15.23
N VAL A 48 3.78 9.78 16.44
CA VAL A 48 4.04 8.37 16.73
C VAL A 48 3.22 7.95 17.94
N THR A 49 2.48 6.84 17.83
CA THR A 49 1.73 6.29 18.97
C THR A 49 2.68 5.74 20.05
N GLU A 50 2.21 5.65 21.29
CA GLU A 50 2.96 5.17 22.47
C GLU A 50 3.88 3.97 22.21
N SER A 51 5.05 4.02 22.85
CA SER A 51 6.12 3.03 22.75
C SER A 51 5.64 1.63 23.18
N GLY A 52 5.71 0.67 22.27
CA GLY A 52 5.35 -0.73 22.52
C GLY A 52 5.13 -1.53 21.23
N PRO A 53 4.58 -2.75 21.31
CA PRO A 53 4.30 -3.59 20.13
C PRO A 53 3.28 -2.98 19.16
N ASN A 54 2.56 -1.92 19.57
CA ASN A 54 1.59 -1.19 18.77
C ASN A 54 2.10 0.17 18.27
N LYS A 55 3.43 0.34 18.18
CA LYS A 55 4.03 1.53 17.60
C LYS A 55 3.49 1.74 16.18
N ARG A 56 2.94 2.92 15.94
CA ARG A 56 2.39 3.32 14.64
C ARG A 56 2.94 4.69 14.26
N TRP A 57 3.31 4.82 13.01
CA TRP A 57 3.73 6.09 12.42
C TRP A 57 2.51 6.74 11.78
N LEU A 58 2.24 7.97 12.20
CA LEU A 58 1.05 8.72 11.84
C LEU A 58 1.45 9.97 11.05
N TYR A 59 0.76 10.20 9.93
CA TYR A 59 0.95 11.40 9.12
C TYR A 59 -0.40 12.04 8.85
N ALA A 60 -0.65 13.22 9.40
CA ALA A 60 -1.86 13.99 9.15
C ALA A 60 -1.66 14.92 7.95
N ILE A 61 -2.53 14.81 6.96
CA ILE A 61 -2.48 15.57 5.72
C ILE A 61 -3.83 16.27 5.50
N ARG A 62 -3.78 17.49 4.98
CA ARG A 62 -5.00 18.25 4.68
C ARG A 62 -5.81 17.57 3.59
N LYS A 63 -7.14 17.54 3.75
CA LYS A 63 -8.06 16.92 2.78
C LYS A 63 -7.94 17.46 1.36
N ARG A 64 -7.55 18.73 1.19
CA ARG A 64 -7.34 19.35 -0.13
C ARG A 64 -6.21 18.67 -0.92
N ASP A 65 -5.21 18.12 -0.22
CA ASP A 65 -4.01 17.51 -0.81
C ASP A 65 -4.14 15.96 -0.84
N MET A 66 -5.32 15.44 -0.52
CA MET A 66 -5.56 14.01 -0.31
C MET A 66 -5.35 13.17 -1.57
N GLU A 67 -5.67 13.69 -2.76
CA GLU A 67 -5.48 12.93 -3.99
C GLU A 67 -3.99 12.67 -4.27
N GLN A 68 -3.15 13.68 -4.07
CA GLN A 68 -1.69 13.57 -4.25
C GLN A 68 -1.08 12.70 -3.15
N ALA A 69 -1.53 12.88 -1.89
CA ALA A 69 -1.11 12.02 -0.79
C ALA A 69 -1.47 10.54 -1.02
N LYS A 70 -2.64 10.23 -1.61
CA LYS A 70 -3.00 8.85 -1.99
C LYS A 70 -2.06 8.28 -3.04
N LYS A 71 -1.61 9.08 -4.02
CA LYS A 71 -0.62 8.64 -5.02
C LYS A 71 0.70 8.30 -4.34
N CYS A 72 1.18 9.17 -3.45
CA CYS A 72 2.39 8.94 -2.65
C CYS A 72 2.27 7.66 -1.80
N ASN A 73 1.12 7.48 -1.14
CA ASN A 73 0.81 6.30 -0.33
C ASN A 73 0.84 5.01 -1.16
N ASN A 74 0.24 5.02 -2.34
CA ASN A 74 0.21 3.85 -3.21
C ASN A 74 1.62 3.50 -3.73
N LEU A 75 2.46 4.51 -3.99
CA LEU A 75 3.86 4.30 -4.37
C LEU A 75 4.64 3.67 -3.21
N ALA A 76 4.52 4.21 -2.00
CA ALA A 76 5.16 3.65 -0.80
C ALA A 76 4.73 2.19 -0.55
N ILE A 77 3.43 1.89 -0.63
CA ILE A 77 2.91 0.52 -0.49
C ILE A 77 3.45 -0.39 -1.60
N GLY A 78 3.54 0.12 -2.84
CA GLY A 78 4.03 -0.63 -4.00
C GLY A 78 5.50 -1.03 -3.86
N LEU A 79 6.35 -0.14 -3.35
CA LEU A 79 7.78 -0.40 -3.13
C LEU A 79 8.03 -1.51 -2.11
N HIS A 80 7.17 -1.61 -1.09
CA HIS A 80 7.30 -2.56 0.01
C HIS A 80 6.40 -3.79 -0.13
N ARG A 81 5.72 -3.96 -1.27
CA ARG A 81 4.75 -5.05 -1.45
C ARG A 81 5.48 -6.39 -1.57
N LYS A 82 5.14 -7.32 -0.67
CA LYS A 82 5.57 -8.71 -0.81
C LYS A 82 4.97 -9.32 -2.09
N PRO A 83 5.73 -10.17 -2.80
CA PRO A 83 5.20 -10.90 -3.95
C PRO A 83 3.98 -11.72 -3.53
N PHE A 84 2.99 -11.85 -4.42
CA PHE A 84 1.72 -12.54 -4.12
C PHE A 84 1.94 -13.98 -3.62
N ILE A 85 2.91 -14.69 -4.18
CA ILE A 85 3.36 -16.01 -3.72
C ILE A 85 4.79 -15.84 -3.20
N SER A 86 4.98 -15.76 -1.90
CA SER A 86 6.30 -15.57 -1.29
C SER A 86 7.27 -16.71 -1.63
N ASP A 87 6.78 -17.95 -1.67
CA ASP A 87 7.59 -19.12 -1.99
C ASP A 87 8.01 -19.12 -3.47
N PRO A 88 9.32 -19.16 -3.79
CA PRO A 88 9.79 -19.07 -5.17
C PRO A 88 9.43 -20.31 -5.98
N VAL A 89 9.44 -21.51 -5.39
CA VAL A 89 9.15 -22.77 -6.08
C VAL A 89 7.69 -22.79 -6.51
N LEU A 90 6.78 -22.52 -5.57
CA LEU A 90 5.34 -22.44 -5.84
C LEU A 90 5.03 -21.34 -6.85
N ARG A 91 5.72 -20.19 -6.76
CA ARG A 91 5.53 -19.07 -7.70
C ARG A 91 5.83 -19.51 -9.14
N TYR A 92 6.99 -20.11 -9.37
CA TYR A 92 7.35 -20.56 -10.72
C TYR A 92 6.54 -21.77 -11.19
N PHE A 93 6.13 -22.65 -10.28
CA PHE A 93 5.22 -23.75 -10.61
C PHE A 93 3.88 -23.27 -11.16
N VAL A 94 3.25 -22.29 -10.48
CA VAL A 94 1.98 -21.70 -10.94
C VAL A 94 2.15 -20.98 -12.28
N ILE A 95 3.24 -20.22 -12.46
CA ILE A 95 3.57 -19.58 -13.73
C ILE A 95 3.73 -20.63 -14.85
N GLY A 96 4.42 -21.74 -14.57
CA GLY A 96 4.62 -22.82 -15.52
C GLY A 96 3.31 -23.47 -15.98
N ILE A 97 2.40 -23.76 -15.05
CA ILE A 97 1.06 -24.29 -15.38
C ILE A 97 0.31 -23.32 -16.29
N PHE A 98 0.29 -22.03 -15.95
CA PHE A 98 -0.41 -21.03 -16.75
C PHE A 98 0.16 -20.92 -18.16
N LEU A 99 1.49 -20.90 -18.30
CA LEU A 99 2.16 -20.88 -19.60
C LEU A 99 1.84 -22.14 -20.41
N LEU A 100 1.80 -23.32 -19.78
CA LEU A 100 1.43 -24.57 -20.43
C LEU A 100 -0.03 -24.57 -20.92
N LEU A 101 -0.96 -24.04 -20.12
CA LEU A 101 -2.35 -23.89 -20.57
C LEU A 101 -2.45 -22.91 -21.74
N MET A 102 -1.71 -21.80 -21.69
CA MET A 102 -1.66 -20.83 -22.79
C MET A 102 -1.10 -21.44 -24.08
N THR A 103 -0.04 -22.24 -24.02
CA THR A 103 0.50 -22.90 -25.21
C THR A 103 -0.48 -23.92 -25.78
N LEU A 104 -1.16 -24.70 -24.93
CA LEU A 104 -2.21 -25.61 -25.38
C LEU A 104 -3.37 -24.87 -26.06
N VAL A 105 -3.80 -23.74 -25.52
CA VAL A 105 -4.84 -22.89 -26.12
C VAL A 105 -4.39 -22.37 -27.50
N ILE A 106 -3.16 -21.88 -27.62
CA ILE A 106 -2.63 -21.37 -28.90
C ILE A 106 -2.54 -22.49 -29.93
N ILE A 107 -2.03 -23.66 -29.55
CA ILE A 107 -1.95 -24.84 -30.44
C ILE A 107 -3.35 -25.28 -30.86
N GLY A 108 -4.30 -25.33 -29.91
CA GLY A 108 -5.69 -25.67 -30.19
C GLY A 108 -6.35 -24.68 -31.14
N TYR A 109 -6.07 -23.38 -30.98
CA TYR A 109 -6.60 -22.33 -31.85
C TYR A 109 -6.04 -22.42 -33.29
N ILE A 110 -4.75 -22.73 -33.45
CA ILE A 110 -4.12 -22.83 -34.78
C ILE A 110 -4.57 -24.10 -35.53
N ASN A 111 -4.78 -25.21 -34.81
CA ASN A 111 -5.18 -26.48 -35.40
C ASN A 111 -6.71 -26.67 -35.56
N SER A 112 -7.50 -25.68 -35.14
CA SER A 112 -8.97 -25.65 -35.29
C SER A 112 -9.40 -24.84 -36.50
#